data_AF-A0A9D8BAD3-F1
#
_entry.id   AF-A0A9D8BAD3-F1
#
_cell.length_a   1.000
_cell.length_b   1.000
_cell.length_c   1.000
_cell.angle_alpha   90.00
_cell.angle_beta   90.00
_cell.angle_gamma   90.00
#
_symmetry.space_group_name_H-M   'P 1'
#
loop_
_entity.id
_entity.type
_entity.pdbx_description
1 polymer ?
#
loop_
_entity_poly.entity_id
_entity_poly.type
_entity_poly.pdbx_seq_one_letter_code
_entity_poly.pdbx_strand_id
1 'polypeptide(L)'
;EDLRPEHFAPCAIAPLVVSHEDFPALVEMKDSSALNKLTSRIVVASLHKGMGGEFPKLRYVSTIAKNIVEAEAFGRIWQRFAEDGADFARKVVNSMEGHWGREPLSAHSIFEDGIQRTVVERVREMTDRMVQEARTDEMRVLAEHIKALVAAYHLAIMLPDGKFVTCSAWSWASYSFKGGRASPSPLSLHVERDWASREFLIEYYKAIGGTEEAVEEKIIELMGQGKESDDLAAILLGTEKGRERVVPKKAVIVEQPRAGSMTRYSGNPILQPIKDHSWESKYVLNAGVIRLDGKVYLVYRAFGDDEISRLGLAVSRDGFRFTQRLDKPIFTPANSSEVRGCEDPRLVFMGGRVFMTYTAYDGTVAQIALASITKDDFINFRWERWERHGLVFPGYTDKDAAMFPAQFNGKFAMLHRVDPHIWITFSEHLSCPWPRQEHKILAGATAGMMWDGLKIGAGAQPLKTRYGWLLITHGVDYARVYRLGIMLLDLEDPTKLIYRSPNFVLEPEASCEVGKEGECWVHNVVFTCGALPLYDSREDLAAEDELIVYYGASDTVISIAVAKVGDMIPAQYRS
;
A
#
# COMPACT_ATOMS: atom_id res chain seq x y z
N GLU A 1 25.17 -34.17 15.94
CA GLU A 1 26.41 -33.52 16.42
C GLU A 1 27.67 -34.17 15.84
N ASP A 2 27.70 -35.48 15.60
CA ASP A 2 28.87 -36.18 15.03
C ASP A 2 28.98 -36.17 13.48
N LEU A 3 28.19 -35.37 12.76
CA LEU A 3 28.29 -35.32 11.29
C LEU A 3 29.56 -34.57 10.88
N ARG A 4 30.36 -35.17 10.02
CA ARG A 4 31.61 -34.59 9.51
C ARG A 4 31.66 -34.66 7.99
N PRO A 5 32.37 -33.74 7.30
CA PRO A 5 32.45 -33.75 5.84
C PRO A 5 32.86 -35.09 5.24
N GLU A 6 33.76 -35.83 5.89
CA GLU A 6 34.22 -37.16 5.45
C GLU A 6 33.13 -38.25 5.46
N HIS A 7 31.99 -38.00 6.09
CA HIS A 7 30.84 -38.92 6.05
C HIS A 7 30.02 -38.77 4.76
N PHE A 8 30.30 -37.74 3.95
CA PHE A 8 29.59 -37.44 2.71
C PHE A 8 30.50 -37.70 1.51
N ALA A 9 29.92 -38.26 0.46
CA ALA A 9 30.62 -38.49 -0.81
C ALA A 9 29.62 -38.39 -1.97
N PRO A 10 30.08 -38.00 -3.17
CA PRO A 10 29.28 -38.15 -4.38
C PRO A 10 28.84 -39.61 -4.56
N CYS A 11 27.56 -39.81 -4.85
CA CYS A 11 26.98 -41.13 -5.09
C CYS A 11 26.16 -41.10 -6.37
N ALA A 12 26.28 -42.14 -7.19
CA ALA A 12 25.41 -42.31 -8.34
C ALA A 12 23.98 -42.66 -7.89
N ILE A 13 22.97 -42.12 -8.56
CA ILE A 13 21.58 -42.48 -8.30
C ILE A 13 21.35 -43.92 -8.80
N ALA A 14 21.12 -44.85 -7.86
CA ALA A 14 20.81 -46.24 -8.15
C ALA A 14 19.33 -46.53 -7.84
N PRO A 15 18.56 -47.08 -8.79
CA PRO A 15 17.16 -47.44 -8.54
C PRO A 15 17.08 -48.72 -7.69
N LEU A 16 16.27 -48.69 -6.64
CA LEU A 16 15.88 -49.87 -5.87
C LEU A 16 14.36 -49.99 -5.88
N VAL A 17 13.84 -51.06 -6.48
CA VAL A 17 12.41 -51.37 -6.50
C VAL A 17 12.11 -52.36 -5.38
N VAL A 18 11.17 -52.02 -4.50
CA VAL A 18 10.79 -52.84 -3.34
C VAL A 18 9.29 -53.11 -3.35
N SER A 19 8.86 -54.22 -2.74
CA SER A 19 7.44 -54.51 -2.53
C SER A 19 6.90 -53.75 -1.31
N HIS A 20 5.66 -53.28 -1.41
CA HIS A 20 4.94 -52.70 -0.27
C HIS A 20 4.66 -53.71 0.85
N GLU A 21 4.70 -55.02 0.54
CA GLU A 21 4.56 -56.10 1.53
C GLU A 21 5.77 -56.13 2.49
N ASP A 22 6.97 -55.90 1.95
CA ASP A 22 8.21 -55.87 2.71
C ASP A 22 8.48 -54.50 3.37
N PHE A 23 7.93 -53.43 2.77
CA PHE A 23 8.10 -52.04 3.23
C PHE A 23 6.76 -51.30 3.33
N PRO A 24 5.88 -51.65 4.28
CA PRO A 24 4.53 -51.08 4.40
C PRO A 24 4.52 -49.59 4.75
N ALA A 25 5.65 -49.01 5.18
CA ALA A 25 5.79 -47.57 5.40
C ALA A 25 5.92 -46.76 4.09
N LEU A 26 6.14 -47.42 2.94
CA LEU A 26 6.37 -46.80 1.63
C LEU A 26 5.12 -46.82 0.73
N VAL A 27 3.94 -46.94 1.33
CA VAL A 27 2.66 -47.15 0.63
C VAL A 27 2.08 -45.85 0.04
N GLU A 28 2.51 -44.69 0.54
CA GLU A 28 2.02 -43.39 0.10
C GLU A 28 3.13 -42.51 -0.45
N MET A 29 2.81 -41.79 -1.53
CA MET A 29 3.68 -40.76 -2.07
C MET A 29 3.68 -39.55 -1.14
N LYS A 30 4.82 -39.28 -0.49
CA LYS A 30 5.03 -38.17 0.45
C LYS A 30 6.15 -37.27 -0.02
N ASP A 31 6.15 -36.03 0.46
CA ASP A 31 7.28 -35.13 0.27
C ASP A 31 8.53 -35.68 1.01
N SER A 32 9.71 -35.27 0.57
CA SER A 32 10.98 -35.76 1.11
C SER A 32 11.14 -35.38 2.59
N SER A 33 11.32 -36.37 3.46
CA SER A 33 11.61 -36.14 4.89
C SER A 33 13.03 -35.59 5.08
N ALA A 34 13.31 -34.97 6.22
CA ALA A 34 14.68 -34.52 6.55
C ALA A 34 15.71 -35.66 6.46
N LEU A 35 15.34 -36.88 6.87
CA LEU A 35 16.20 -38.06 6.74
C LEU A 35 16.42 -38.49 5.28
N ASN A 36 15.39 -38.39 4.45
CA ASN A 36 15.50 -38.65 3.01
C ASN A 36 16.43 -37.62 2.36
N LYS A 37 16.32 -36.34 2.71
CA LYS A 37 17.24 -35.29 2.27
C LYS A 37 18.67 -35.64 2.70
N LEU A 38 18.90 -35.86 4.01
CA LEU A 38 20.21 -36.18 4.58
C LEU A 38 20.92 -37.35 3.88
N THR A 39 20.15 -38.39 3.55
CA THR A 39 20.68 -39.61 2.90
C THR A 39 20.58 -39.58 1.37
N SER A 40 20.13 -38.46 0.79
CA SER A 40 19.83 -38.33 -0.64
C SER A 40 18.92 -39.45 -1.18
N ARG A 41 18.00 -39.95 -0.34
CA ARG A 41 17.09 -41.03 -0.68
C ARG A 41 15.83 -40.46 -1.34
N ILE A 42 15.61 -40.84 -2.58
CA ILE A 42 14.45 -40.44 -3.37
C ILE A 42 13.40 -41.56 -3.29
N VAL A 43 12.41 -41.38 -2.42
CA VAL A 43 11.33 -42.35 -2.24
C VAL A 43 10.17 -42.02 -3.19
N VAL A 44 9.76 -43.01 -3.97
CA VAL A 44 8.64 -42.88 -4.90
C VAL A 44 7.74 -44.11 -4.78
N ALA A 45 6.50 -43.90 -4.34
CA ALA A 45 5.52 -44.96 -4.16
C ALA A 45 4.54 -45.02 -5.35
N SER A 46 4.14 -46.22 -5.75
CA SER A 46 3.01 -46.40 -6.67
C SER A 46 1.71 -46.02 -5.97
N LEU A 47 0.82 -45.31 -6.68
CA LEU A 47 -0.49 -44.96 -6.15
C LEU A 47 -1.45 -46.15 -6.25
N HIS A 48 -2.21 -46.40 -5.19
CA HIS A 48 -3.28 -47.39 -5.22
C HIS A 48 -4.35 -47.06 -6.27
N LYS A 49 -5.06 -48.09 -6.73
CA LYS A 49 -6.19 -47.92 -7.66
C LYS A 49 -7.23 -46.97 -7.07
N GLY A 50 -7.52 -45.88 -7.78
CA GLY A 50 -8.45 -44.83 -7.35
C GLY A 50 -7.81 -43.64 -6.62
N MET A 51 -6.50 -43.68 -6.36
CA MET A 51 -5.72 -42.58 -5.78
C MET A 51 -4.94 -41.84 -6.87
N GLY A 52 -4.72 -40.54 -6.70
CA GLY A 52 -3.80 -39.77 -7.55
C GLY A 52 -4.39 -38.63 -8.38
N GLY A 53 -5.69 -38.39 -8.27
CA GLY A 53 -6.38 -37.37 -9.06
C GLY A 53 -6.46 -37.72 -10.55
N GLU A 54 -6.65 -36.70 -11.38
CA GLU A 54 -6.81 -36.80 -12.84
C GLU A 54 -5.45 -36.97 -13.56
N PHE A 55 -4.34 -36.57 -12.93
CA PHE A 55 -3.01 -36.55 -13.53
C PHE A 55 -1.95 -37.38 -12.77
N PRO A 56 -2.21 -38.66 -12.42
CA PRO A 56 -1.33 -39.43 -11.54
C PRO A 56 0.05 -39.68 -12.15
N LYS A 57 0.14 -39.92 -13.47
CA LYS A 57 1.42 -40.12 -14.17
C LYS A 57 2.27 -38.85 -14.20
N LEU A 58 1.63 -37.71 -14.42
CA LEU A 58 2.29 -36.41 -14.42
C LEU A 58 2.83 -36.08 -13.02
N ARG A 59 2.01 -36.28 -11.98
CA ARG A 59 2.45 -36.14 -10.58
C ARG A 59 3.62 -37.06 -10.27
N TYR A 60 3.56 -38.32 -10.73
CA TYR A 60 4.62 -39.29 -10.51
C TYR A 60 5.96 -38.82 -11.09
N VAL A 61 5.98 -38.52 -12.40
CA VAL A 61 7.20 -38.10 -13.11
C VAL A 61 7.73 -36.77 -12.58
N SER A 62 6.86 -35.79 -12.36
CA SER A 62 7.29 -34.48 -11.89
C SER A 62 7.94 -34.61 -10.50
N THR A 63 7.35 -35.38 -9.58
CA THR A 63 7.89 -35.57 -8.23
C THR A 63 9.27 -36.23 -8.25
N ILE A 64 9.48 -37.22 -9.13
CA ILE A 64 10.79 -37.83 -9.31
C ILE A 64 11.81 -36.76 -9.73
N ALA A 65 11.50 -35.99 -10.77
CA ALA A 65 12.39 -34.97 -11.28
C ALA A 65 12.73 -33.91 -10.20
N LYS A 66 11.72 -33.43 -9.47
CA LYS A 66 11.89 -32.47 -8.36
C LYS A 66 12.76 -33.03 -7.25
N ASN A 67 12.53 -34.27 -6.83
CA ASN A 67 13.30 -34.88 -5.74
C ASN A 67 14.76 -35.17 -6.14
N ILE A 68 15.04 -35.49 -7.40
CA ILE A 68 16.40 -35.62 -7.93
C ILE A 68 17.12 -34.28 -7.83
N VAL A 69 16.51 -33.22 -8.36
CA VAL A 69 17.10 -31.88 -8.36
C VAL A 69 17.26 -31.35 -6.92
N GLU A 70 16.29 -31.60 -6.05
CA GLU A 70 16.36 -31.22 -4.64
C GLU A 70 17.53 -31.92 -3.92
N ALA A 71 17.70 -33.23 -4.11
CA ALA A 71 18.82 -33.97 -3.51
C ALA A 71 20.18 -33.40 -3.95
N GLU A 72 20.33 -33.08 -5.24
CA GLU A 72 21.54 -32.45 -5.75
C GLU A 72 21.75 -31.02 -5.21
N ALA A 73 20.67 -30.24 -5.06
CA ALA A 73 20.74 -28.89 -4.51
C ALA A 73 21.25 -28.89 -3.07
N PHE A 74 20.72 -29.78 -2.22
CA PHE A 74 21.24 -30.00 -0.87
C PHE A 74 22.69 -30.49 -0.86
N GLY A 75 23.04 -31.39 -1.78
CA GLY A 75 24.44 -31.81 -1.95
C GLY A 75 25.39 -30.66 -2.21
N ARG A 76 25.01 -29.71 -3.09
CA ARG A 76 25.81 -28.49 -3.35
C ARG A 76 25.93 -27.59 -2.12
N ILE A 77 24.82 -27.39 -1.39
CA ILE A 77 24.82 -26.62 -0.14
C ILE A 77 25.81 -27.23 0.87
N TRP A 78 25.76 -28.55 1.07
CA TRP A 78 26.63 -29.22 2.04
C TRP A 78 28.09 -29.27 1.59
N GLN A 79 28.35 -29.36 0.28
CA GLN A 79 29.70 -29.17 -0.24
C GLN A 79 30.25 -27.79 0.13
N ARG A 80 29.42 -26.74 -0.01
CA ARG A 80 29.79 -25.38 0.40
C ARG A 80 30.01 -25.26 1.91
N PHE A 81 29.20 -25.94 2.73
CA PHE A 81 29.43 -26.00 4.19
C PHE A 81 30.72 -26.71 4.56
N ALA A 82 31.11 -27.74 3.81
CA ALA A 82 32.34 -28.48 4.04
C ALA A 82 33.59 -27.63 3.76
N GLU A 83 33.52 -26.71 2.79
CA GLU A 83 34.61 -25.77 2.48
C GLU A 83 34.90 -24.79 3.63
N ASP A 84 33.88 -24.39 4.40
CA ASP A 84 34.01 -23.48 5.54
C ASP A 84 34.51 -24.18 6.83
N GLY A 85 34.36 -25.51 6.92
CA GLY A 85 34.92 -26.38 7.98
C GLY A 85 34.34 -26.21 9.40
N ALA A 86 33.83 -25.04 9.76
CA ALA A 86 33.26 -24.75 11.09
C ALA A 86 31.78 -25.14 11.17
N ASP A 87 31.39 -25.74 12.30
CA ASP A 87 30.00 -26.07 12.65
C ASP A 87 29.23 -26.87 11.58
N PHE A 88 29.93 -27.68 10.78
CA PHE A 88 29.37 -28.42 9.64
C PHE A 88 28.11 -29.21 10.01
N ALA A 89 28.17 -30.03 11.07
CA ALA A 89 27.02 -30.81 11.55
C ALA A 89 25.79 -29.94 11.82
N ARG A 90 25.99 -28.78 12.46
CA ARG A 90 24.92 -27.86 12.80
C ARG A 90 24.34 -27.20 11.55
N LYS A 91 25.19 -26.77 10.60
CA LYS A 91 24.73 -26.20 9.32
C LYS A 91 23.91 -27.19 8.49
N VAL A 92 24.34 -28.45 8.43
CA VAL A 92 23.60 -29.53 7.75
C VAL A 92 22.21 -29.70 8.39
N VAL A 93 22.15 -29.81 9.72
CA VAL A 93 20.87 -29.93 10.45
C VAL A 93 19.98 -28.70 10.23
N ASN A 94 20.53 -27.50 10.39
CA ASN A 94 19.82 -26.24 10.20
C ASN A 94 19.19 -26.16 8.80
N SER A 95 19.93 -26.55 7.75
CA SER A 95 19.42 -26.52 6.38
C SER A 95 18.21 -27.44 6.12
N MET A 96 17.91 -28.38 7.02
CA MET A 96 16.83 -29.36 6.87
C MET A 96 15.66 -29.17 7.85
N GLU A 97 15.87 -28.53 9.01
CA GLU A 97 14.88 -28.49 10.11
C GLU A 97 14.02 -27.21 10.16
N GLY A 98 14.42 -26.09 9.53
CA GLY A 98 13.80 -24.77 9.71
C GLY A 98 12.75 -24.33 8.65
N HIS A 99 12.00 -25.26 8.05
CA HIS A 99 11.05 -24.96 6.98
C HIS A 99 9.75 -24.25 7.44
N TRP A 100 9.81 -22.96 7.79
CA TRP A 100 8.63 -22.17 8.17
C TRP A 100 8.46 -20.83 7.42
N GLY A 101 9.40 -20.45 6.55
CA GLY A 101 9.24 -19.27 5.68
C GLY A 101 8.24 -19.54 4.56
N ARG A 102 7.04 -18.95 4.63
CA ARG A 102 6.05 -18.95 3.53
C ARG A 102 6.01 -17.64 2.75
N GLU A 103 6.85 -16.69 3.13
CA GLU A 103 6.93 -15.38 2.50
C GLU A 103 7.63 -15.50 1.14
N PRO A 104 7.10 -14.86 0.08
CA PRO A 104 7.59 -15.06 -1.28
C PRO A 104 9.07 -14.74 -1.51
N LEU A 105 9.64 -13.82 -0.71
CA LEU A 105 11.04 -13.39 -0.79
C LEU A 105 11.91 -13.98 0.32
N SER A 106 11.42 -14.98 1.06
CA SER A 106 12.26 -15.69 2.02
C SER A 106 13.34 -16.50 1.32
N ALA A 107 14.51 -16.67 1.96
CA ALA A 107 15.60 -17.48 1.39
C ALA A 107 15.13 -18.91 1.01
N HIS A 108 14.22 -19.50 1.79
CA HIS A 108 13.59 -20.79 1.49
C HIS A 108 12.74 -20.76 0.21
N SER A 109 11.84 -19.78 0.05
CA SER A 109 11.01 -19.67 -1.17
C SER A 109 11.87 -19.47 -2.42
N ILE A 110 12.89 -18.62 -2.34
CA ILE A 110 13.81 -18.37 -3.47
C ILE A 110 14.62 -19.63 -3.80
N PHE A 111 15.04 -20.40 -2.79
CA PHE A 111 15.71 -21.69 -2.97
C PHE A 111 14.82 -22.75 -3.63
N GLU A 112 13.60 -22.94 -3.13
CA GLU A 112 12.64 -23.91 -3.70
C GLU A 112 12.25 -23.55 -5.14
N ASP A 113 12.14 -22.26 -5.46
CA ASP A 113 11.93 -21.83 -6.84
C ASP A 113 13.14 -22.14 -7.75
N GLY A 114 14.37 -21.96 -7.24
CA GLY A 114 15.58 -22.39 -7.95
C GLY A 114 15.61 -23.89 -8.28
N ILE A 115 15.06 -24.74 -7.39
CA ILE A 115 14.85 -26.17 -7.66
C ILE A 115 13.86 -26.35 -8.82
N GLN A 116 12.71 -25.68 -8.79
CA GLN A 116 11.70 -25.77 -9.86
C GLN A 116 12.26 -25.33 -11.21
N ARG A 117 13.04 -24.25 -11.24
CA ARG A 117 13.71 -23.77 -12.45
C ARG A 117 14.66 -24.81 -13.03
N THR A 118 15.49 -25.42 -12.19
CA THR A 118 16.42 -26.48 -12.63
C THR A 118 15.66 -27.70 -13.18
N VAL A 119 14.51 -28.04 -12.59
CA VAL A 119 13.62 -29.09 -13.15
C VAL A 119 13.16 -28.71 -14.55
N VAL A 120 12.65 -27.49 -14.75
CA VAL A 120 12.16 -26.99 -16.05
C VAL A 120 13.27 -27.02 -17.10
N GLU A 121 14.45 -26.52 -16.75
CA GLU A 121 15.63 -26.48 -17.64
C GLU A 121 16.04 -27.90 -18.07
N ARG A 122 16.16 -28.84 -17.13
CA ARG A 122 16.53 -30.22 -17.45
C ARG A 122 15.47 -30.96 -18.25
N VAL A 123 14.19 -30.76 -17.95
CA VAL A 123 13.10 -31.35 -18.75
C VAL A 123 13.10 -30.76 -20.16
N ARG A 124 13.42 -29.47 -20.32
CA ARG A 124 13.61 -28.84 -21.63
C ARG A 124 14.73 -29.51 -22.43
N GLU A 125 15.90 -29.67 -21.83
CA GLU A 125 17.06 -30.34 -22.45
C GLU A 125 16.77 -31.81 -22.81
N MET A 126 16.08 -32.53 -21.93
CA MET A 126 15.62 -33.89 -22.23
C MET A 126 14.68 -33.91 -23.44
N THR A 127 13.75 -32.95 -23.51
CA THR A 127 12.77 -32.88 -24.58
C THR A 127 13.42 -32.49 -25.91
N ASP A 128 14.36 -31.55 -25.91
CA ASP A 128 15.11 -31.18 -27.12
C ASP A 128 15.91 -32.37 -27.67
N ARG A 129 16.50 -33.20 -26.80
CA ARG A 129 17.12 -34.48 -27.21
C ARG A 129 16.10 -35.47 -27.75
N MET A 130 14.94 -35.62 -27.10
CA MET A 130 13.87 -36.50 -27.60
C MET A 130 13.40 -36.10 -29.00
N VAL A 131 13.30 -34.79 -29.30
CA VAL A 131 12.95 -34.30 -30.64
C VAL A 131 14.04 -34.67 -31.65
N GLN A 132 15.32 -34.50 -31.30
CA GLN A 132 16.46 -34.83 -32.17
C GLN A 132 16.58 -36.33 -32.45
N GLU A 133 16.29 -37.15 -31.44
CA GLU A 133 16.43 -38.62 -31.49
C GLU A 133 15.14 -39.34 -31.91
N ALA A 134 14.05 -38.61 -32.15
CA ALA A 134 12.74 -39.19 -32.47
C ALA A 134 12.80 -40.07 -33.72
N ARG A 135 12.52 -41.36 -33.54
CA ARG A 135 12.48 -42.35 -34.64
C ARG A 135 11.07 -42.67 -35.14
N THR A 136 10.06 -42.17 -34.43
CA THR A 136 8.64 -42.36 -34.74
C THR A 136 7.89 -41.04 -34.58
N ASP A 137 6.79 -40.89 -35.32
CA ASP A 137 5.91 -39.73 -35.19
C ASP A 137 5.30 -39.62 -33.80
N GLU A 138 5.00 -40.76 -33.14
CA GLU A 138 4.51 -40.78 -31.76
C GLU A 138 5.51 -40.18 -30.78
N MET A 139 6.80 -40.52 -30.91
CA MET A 139 7.87 -39.98 -30.06
C MET A 139 8.06 -38.48 -30.28
N ARG A 140 7.97 -38.03 -31.54
CA ARG A 140 8.04 -36.61 -31.89
C ARG A 140 6.86 -35.83 -31.31
N VAL A 141 5.63 -36.34 -31.46
CA VAL A 141 4.42 -35.69 -30.92
C VAL A 141 4.47 -35.61 -29.38
N LEU A 142 4.92 -36.69 -28.73
CA LEU A 142 5.11 -36.68 -27.27
C LEU A 142 6.13 -35.63 -26.84
N ALA A 143 7.26 -35.53 -27.54
CA ALA A 143 8.28 -34.53 -27.23
C ALA A 143 7.75 -33.11 -27.39
N GLU A 144 7.02 -32.81 -28.48
CA GLU A 144 6.40 -31.48 -28.66
C GLU A 144 5.37 -31.14 -27.57
N HIS A 145 4.57 -32.11 -27.11
CA HIS A 145 3.66 -31.88 -25.98
C HIS A 145 4.40 -31.58 -24.67
N ILE A 146 5.47 -32.31 -24.37
CA ILE A 146 6.28 -32.04 -23.17
C ILE A 146 6.94 -30.66 -23.29
N LYS A 147 7.41 -30.29 -24.49
CA LYS A 147 8.02 -28.98 -24.76
C LYS A 147 7.03 -27.85 -24.51
N ALA A 148 5.78 -28.00 -24.95
CA ALA A 148 4.72 -27.04 -24.67
C ALA A 148 4.39 -26.93 -23.18
N LEU A 149 4.35 -28.05 -22.45
CA LEU A 149 4.14 -28.06 -21.00
C LEU A 149 5.26 -27.33 -20.24
N VAL A 150 6.51 -27.52 -20.67
CA VAL A 150 7.69 -26.83 -20.12
C VAL A 150 7.67 -25.33 -20.45
N ALA A 151 7.24 -24.96 -21.66
CA ALA A 151 7.14 -23.56 -22.07
C ALA A 151 6.04 -22.80 -21.33
N ALA A 152 4.96 -23.50 -20.95
CA ALA A 152 3.87 -22.94 -20.15
C ALA A 152 4.13 -22.99 -18.63
N TYR A 153 5.22 -23.64 -18.22
CA TYR A 153 5.61 -23.73 -16.81
C TYR A 153 5.96 -22.32 -16.30
N HIS A 154 5.43 -21.96 -15.13
CA HIS A 154 5.46 -20.61 -14.54
C HIS A 154 4.57 -19.54 -15.18
N LEU A 155 3.81 -19.86 -16.23
CA LEU A 155 2.80 -18.94 -16.76
C LEU A 155 1.50 -19.03 -15.97
N ALA A 156 0.79 -17.91 -15.94
CA ALA A 156 -0.59 -17.86 -15.52
C ALA A 156 -1.37 -16.81 -16.28
N ILE A 157 -2.68 -16.99 -16.32
CA ILE A 157 -3.62 -16.09 -16.98
C ILE A 157 -4.73 -15.68 -16.02
N MET A 158 -5.17 -14.44 -16.17
CA MET A 158 -6.40 -13.94 -15.55
C MET A 158 -7.48 -13.90 -16.62
N LEU A 159 -8.57 -14.63 -16.40
CA LEU A 159 -9.73 -14.65 -17.29
C LEU A 159 -10.56 -13.37 -17.10
N PRO A 160 -11.39 -12.97 -18.09
CA PRO A 160 -12.21 -11.75 -18.03
C PRO A 160 -13.18 -11.71 -16.84
N ASP A 161 -13.58 -12.86 -16.31
CA ASP A 161 -14.44 -12.98 -15.12
C ASP A 161 -13.66 -12.90 -13.80
N GLY A 162 -12.37 -12.55 -13.85
CA GLY A 162 -11.47 -12.46 -12.71
C GLY A 162 -10.94 -13.81 -12.23
N LYS A 163 -11.30 -14.93 -12.86
CA LYS A 163 -10.73 -16.24 -12.49
C LYS A 163 -9.27 -16.34 -12.91
N PHE A 164 -8.44 -16.75 -11.98
CA PHE A 164 -7.05 -17.03 -12.23
C PHE A 164 -6.86 -18.49 -12.67
N VAL A 165 -6.00 -18.72 -13.66
CA VAL A 165 -5.63 -20.06 -14.11
C VAL A 165 -4.11 -20.16 -14.23
N THR A 166 -3.51 -21.05 -13.43
CA THR A 166 -2.11 -21.49 -13.59
C THR A 166 -1.97 -22.34 -14.84
N CYS A 167 -0.85 -22.19 -15.54
CA CYS A 167 -0.47 -23.04 -16.66
C CYS A 167 0.57 -24.11 -16.27
N SER A 168 1.03 -24.16 -15.01
CA SER A 168 2.00 -25.16 -14.55
C SER A 168 1.38 -26.54 -14.41
N ALA A 169 1.95 -27.49 -15.15
CA ALA A 169 1.66 -28.91 -15.07
C ALA A 169 1.81 -29.45 -13.63
N TRP A 170 2.77 -28.93 -12.86
CA TRP A 170 2.98 -29.31 -11.46
C TRP A 170 1.83 -28.86 -10.56
N SER A 171 1.38 -27.62 -10.71
CA SER A 171 0.29 -27.04 -9.93
C SER A 171 -1.01 -27.80 -10.14
N TRP A 172 -1.35 -28.15 -11.39
CA TRP A 172 -2.50 -28.97 -11.72
C TRP A 172 -2.41 -30.40 -11.19
N ALA A 173 -1.26 -31.07 -11.40
CA ALA A 173 -1.06 -32.42 -10.92
C ALA A 173 -1.12 -32.51 -9.38
N SER A 174 -0.53 -31.53 -8.69
CA SER A 174 -0.53 -31.44 -7.23
C SER A 174 -1.92 -31.09 -6.66
N TYR A 175 -2.63 -30.15 -7.28
CA TYR A 175 -3.99 -29.77 -6.88
C TYR A 175 -4.96 -30.94 -7.05
N SER A 176 -4.91 -31.62 -8.20
CA SER A 176 -5.74 -32.78 -8.49
C SER A 176 -5.43 -33.95 -7.55
N PHE A 177 -4.15 -34.21 -7.28
CA PHE A 177 -3.72 -35.22 -6.31
C PHE A 177 -4.31 -35.01 -4.91
N LYS A 178 -4.44 -33.75 -4.48
CA LYS A 178 -5.04 -33.36 -3.18
C LYS A 178 -6.58 -33.38 -3.19
N GLY A 179 -7.20 -33.89 -4.25
CA GLY A 179 -8.66 -34.01 -4.38
C GLY A 179 -9.34 -32.82 -5.05
N GLY A 180 -8.58 -31.89 -5.61
CA GLY A 180 -9.10 -30.77 -6.40
C GLY A 180 -9.78 -31.24 -7.69
N ARG A 181 -10.97 -30.69 -7.97
CA ARG A 181 -11.82 -31.09 -9.13
C ARG A 181 -12.14 -29.95 -10.11
N ALA A 182 -11.70 -28.74 -9.80
CA ALA A 182 -11.94 -27.53 -10.60
C ALA A 182 -10.60 -26.88 -10.96
N SER A 183 -10.59 -25.58 -11.29
CA SER A 183 -9.35 -24.83 -11.46
C SER A 183 -8.63 -24.63 -10.11
N PRO A 184 -7.29 -24.78 -10.05
CA PRO A 184 -6.52 -24.46 -8.86
C PRO A 184 -6.79 -23.03 -8.41
N SER A 185 -7.04 -22.83 -7.12
CA SER A 185 -7.25 -21.50 -6.56
C SER A 185 -5.93 -20.72 -6.45
N PRO A 186 -5.97 -19.40 -6.21
CA PRO A 186 -4.76 -18.62 -5.98
C PRO A 186 -3.83 -19.15 -4.87
N LEU A 187 -4.37 -19.91 -3.91
CA LEU A 187 -3.59 -20.55 -2.85
C LEU A 187 -2.78 -21.76 -3.33
N SER A 188 -3.02 -22.23 -4.55
CA SER A 188 -2.33 -23.36 -5.18
C SER A 188 -1.20 -22.91 -6.13
N LEU A 189 -0.94 -21.60 -6.23
CA LEU A 189 -0.04 -20.97 -7.21
C LEU A 189 1.40 -20.83 -6.73
N HIS A 190 1.86 -21.75 -5.89
CA HIS A 190 3.19 -21.63 -5.31
C HIS A 190 4.28 -21.54 -6.40
N VAL A 191 4.13 -22.30 -7.50
CA VAL A 191 5.12 -22.33 -8.59
C VAL A 191 5.15 -21.03 -9.39
N GLU A 192 4.00 -20.40 -9.65
CA GLU A 192 3.94 -19.15 -10.43
C GLU A 192 4.28 -17.93 -9.57
N ARG A 193 3.78 -17.91 -8.34
CA ARG A 193 3.99 -16.82 -7.39
C ARG A 193 5.47 -16.72 -6.99
N ASP A 194 6.08 -17.84 -6.63
CA ASP A 194 7.46 -17.85 -6.16
C ASP A 194 8.43 -17.58 -7.32
N TRP A 195 8.11 -18.07 -8.53
CA TRP A 195 8.83 -17.71 -9.76
C TRP A 195 8.85 -16.21 -10.02
N ALA A 196 7.68 -15.57 -10.03
CA ALA A 196 7.60 -14.13 -10.27
C ALA A 196 8.37 -13.33 -9.20
N SER A 197 8.36 -13.81 -7.96
CA SER A 197 9.06 -13.16 -6.84
C SER A 197 10.57 -13.32 -6.96
N ARG A 198 11.07 -14.51 -7.33
CA ARG A 198 12.48 -14.77 -7.57
C ARG A 198 13.00 -13.96 -8.74
N GLU A 199 12.36 -14.05 -9.91
CA GLU A 199 12.82 -13.35 -11.11
C GLU A 199 12.87 -11.83 -10.87
N PHE A 200 11.86 -11.29 -10.18
CA PHE A 200 11.88 -9.88 -9.79
C PHE A 200 13.10 -9.55 -8.91
N LEU A 201 13.36 -10.34 -7.86
CA LEU A 201 14.50 -10.10 -6.96
C LEU A 201 15.84 -10.22 -7.70
N ILE A 202 16.02 -11.25 -8.52
CA ILE A 202 17.25 -11.48 -9.28
C ILE A 202 17.50 -10.34 -10.26
N GLU A 203 16.51 -9.98 -11.08
CA GLU A 203 16.66 -8.94 -12.08
C GLU A 203 16.84 -7.55 -11.44
N TYR A 204 16.14 -7.28 -10.34
CA TYR A 204 16.36 -6.06 -9.57
C TYR A 204 17.78 -6.02 -8.99
N TYR A 205 18.25 -7.12 -8.39
CA TYR A 205 19.57 -7.17 -7.78
C TYR A 205 20.68 -7.00 -8.82
N LYS A 206 20.53 -7.62 -10.00
CA LYS A 206 21.40 -7.39 -11.17
C LYS A 206 21.39 -5.93 -11.62
N ALA A 207 20.22 -5.29 -11.67
CA ALA A 207 20.09 -3.90 -12.09
C ALA A 207 20.83 -2.90 -11.16
N ILE A 208 21.01 -3.25 -9.88
CA ILE A 208 21.77 -2.43 -8.92
C ILE A 208 23.24 -2.88 -8.77
N GLY A 209 23.74 -3.73 -9.68
CA GLY A 209 25.14 -4.18 -9.73
C GLY A 209 25.45 -5.45 -8.92
N GLY A 210 24.43 -6.14 -8.41
CA GLY A 210 24.56 -7.46 -7.78
C GLY A 210 24.66 -8.60 -8.81
N THR A 211 24.88 -9.82 -8.32
CA THR A 211 24.98 -11.03 -9.15
C THR A 211 24.06 -12.14 -8.62
N GLU A 212 23.65 -13.04 -9.51
CA GLU A 212 22.80 -14.19 -9.13
C GLU A 212 23.57 -15.15 -8.21
N GLU A 213 24.88 -15.31 -8.44
CA GLU A 213 25.78 -16.08 -7.59
C GLU A 213 25.84 -15.52 -6.16
N ALA A 214 25.81 -14.20 -5.99
CA ALA A 214 25.80 -13.59 -4.66
C ALA A 214 24.48 -13.84 -3.91
N VAL A 215 23.36 -13.93 -4.63
CA VAL A 215 22.06 -14.31 -4.07
C VAL A 215 22.12 -15.76 -3.58
N GLU A 216 22.66 -16.67 -4.40
CA GLU A 216 22.82 -18.08 -4.06
C GLU A 216 23.73 -18.29 -2.84
N GLU A 217 24.89 -17.63 -2.81
CA GLU A 217 25.79 -17.67 -1.65
C GLU A 217 25.09 -17.19 -0.37
N LYS A 218 24.25 -16.14 -0.48
CA LYS A 218 23.52 -15.64 0.68
C LYS A 218 22.44 -16.60 1.17
N ILE A 219 21.75 -17.28 0.25
CA ILE A 219 20.79 -18.35 0.59
C ILE A 219 21.50 -19.47 1.35
N ILE A 220 22.65 -19.93 0.84
CA ILE A 220 23.45 -20.99 1.48
C ILE A 220 23.84 -20.57 2.91
N GLU A 221 24.33 -19.34 3.07
CA GLU A 221 24.69 -18.78 4.38
C GLU A 221 23.50 -18.81 5.36
N LEU A 222 22.33 -18.34 4.94
CA LEU A 222 21.12 -18.28 5.77
C LEU A 222 20.59 -19.66 6.14
N MET A 223 20.60 -20.61 5.20
CA MET A 223 20.23 -22.01 5.46
C MET A 223 21.17 -22.66 6.48
N GLY A 224 22.48 -22.39 6.40
CA GLY A 224 23.44 -22.87 7.39
C GLY A 224 23.23 -22.27 8.79
N GLN A 225 22.66 -21.07 8.87
CA GLN A 225 22.33 -20.38 10.12
C GLN A 225 20.96 -20.77 10.69
N GLY A 226 20.11 -21.51 9.95
CA GLY A 226 18.72 -21.75 10.33
C GLY A 226 17.85 -20.49 10.25
N LYS A 227 18.18 -19.60 9.30
CA LYS A 227 17.53 -18.32 9.02
C LYS A 227 16.92 -18.27 7.63
N GLU A 228 16.53 -19.42 7.10
CA GLU A 228 15.95 -19.53 5.77
C GLU A 228 14.58 -18.85 5.65
N SER A 229 13.92 -18.53 6.77
CA SER A 229 12.68 -17.73 6.78
C SER A 229 12.92 -16.23 6.65
N ASP A 230 14.16 -15.74 6.72
CA ASP A 230 14.47 -14.32 6.61
C ASP A 230 14.22 -13.80 5.19
N ASP A 231 13.78 -12.54 5.10
CA ASP A 231 13.53 -11.83 3.85
C ASP A 231 14.85 -11.52 3.14
N LEU A 232 15.07 -12.23 2.02
CA LEU A 232 16.31 -12.15 1.26
C LEU A 232 16.46 -10.79 0.56
N ALA A 233 15.35 -10.15 0.16
CA ALA A 233 15.38 -8.83 -0.44
C ALA A 233 15.81 -7.78 0.59
N ALA A 234 15.27 -7.84 1.80
CA ALA A 234 15.68 -6.96 2.90
C ALA A 234 17.17 -7.12 3.25
N ILE A 235 17.71 -8.33 3.13
CA ILE A 235 19.12 -8.63 3.41
C ILE A 235 20.05 -8.14 2.29
N LEU A 236 19.72 -8.43 1.03
CA LEU A 236 20.57 -8.15 -0.12
C LEU A 236 20.54 -6.68 -0.55
N LEU A 237 19.35 -6.07 -0.51
CA LEU A 237 19.13 -4.69 -0.94
C LEU A 237 19.42 -3.70 0.19
N GLY A 238 19.71 -4.22 1.39
CA GLY A 238 19.67 -3.47 2.63
C GLY A 238 18.23 -3.26 3.09
N THR A 239 18.04 -3.35 4.40
CA THR A 239 16.86 -2.74 4.99
C THR A 239 17.06 -1.23 4.87
N GLU A 240 16.07 -0.50 4.35
CA GLU A 240 15.93 0.88 4.83
C GLU A 240 15.91 0.77 6.36
N LYS A 241 17.01 1.18 7.01
CA LYS A 241 17.06 1.33 8.46
C LYS A 241 15.94 2.31 8.81
N GLY A 242 14.83 1.79 9.33
CA GLY A 242 13.75 2.61 9.87
C GLY A 242 12.35 2.37 9.34
N ARG A 243 11.95 1.13 9.06
CA ARG A 243 10.53 0.77 9.18
C ARG A 243 10.36 -0.20 10.33
N GLU A 244 10.18 0.35 11.54
CA GLU A 244 9.23 -0.29 12.43
C GLU A 244 7.95 -0.44 11.63
N ARG A 245 7.60 -1.67 11.28
CA ARG A 245 6.30 -1.99 10.72
C ARG A 245 5.32 -1.66 11.86
N VAL A 246 4.89 -0.41 11.94
CA VAL A 246 3.80 0.01 12.82
C VAL A 246 2.56 -0.64 12.23
N VAL A 247 2.36 -1.91 12.58
CA VAL A 247 1.08 -2.57 12.39
C VAL A 247 0.11 -1.75 13.25
N PRO A 248 -0.87 -1.04 12.65
CA PRO A 248 -1.88 -0.37 13.44
C PRO A 248 -2.45 -1.46 14.35
N LYS A 249 -2.35 -1.29 15.68
CA LYS A 249 -3.03 -2.20 16.60
C LYS A 249 -4.47 -2.28 16.09
N LYS A 250 -4.92 -3.48 15.69
CA LYS A 250 -6.32 -3.72 15.34
C LYS A 250 -7.14 -3.14 16.48
N ALA A 251 -7.75 -1.98 16.25
CA ALA A 251 -8.71 -1.45 17.20
C ALA A 251 -9.78 -2.53 17.30
N VAL A 252 -9.94 -3.09 18.51
CA VAL A 252 -11.09 -3.92 18.82
C VAL A 252 -12.29 -3.10 18.39
N ILE A 253 -13.10 -3.61 17.45
CA ILE A 253 -14.34 -2.96 17.03
C ILE A 253 -15.30 -3.10 18.21
N VAL A 254 -15.15 -2.21 19.18
CA VAL A 254 -16.23 -1.83 20.08
C VAL A 254 -17.19 -1.05 19.19
N GLU A 255 -18.46 -1.43 19.14
CA GLU A 255 -19.48 -0.69 18.37
C GLU A 255 -19.42 0.79 18.77
N GLN A 256 -18.86 1.61 17.89
CA GLN A 256 -18.80 3.06 18.05
C GLN A 256 -20.18 3.64 17.72
N PRO A 257 -20.70 4.61 18.46
CA PRO A 257 -21.92 5.30 18.08
C PRO A 257 -21.73 6.03 16.75
N ARG A 258 -22.79 6.11 15.96
CA ARG A 258 -22.80 6.84 14.69
C ARG A 258 -22.74 8.36 14.94
N ALA A 259 -22.02 9.06 14.07
CA ALA A 259 -22.14 10.51 13.95
C ALA A 259 -23.41 10.86 13.17
N GLY A 260 -23.98 12.03 13.41
CA GLY A 260 -25.08 12.59 12.63
C GLY A 260 -24.64 12.97 11.21
N SER A 261 -25.58 13.47 10.42
CA SER A 261 -25.33 13.89 9.02
C SER A 261 -25.17 15.40 8.90
N MET A 262 -24.40 15.84 7.91
CA MET A 262 -24.33 17.26 7.54
C MET A 262 -25.51 17.63 6.63
N THR A 263 -25.99 18.86 6.73
CA THR A 263 -27.06 19.41 5.89
C THR A 263 -26.47 20.28 4.78
N ARG A 264 -26.79 19.99 3.52
CA ARG A 264 -26.33 20.80 2.38
C ARG A 264 -26.97 22.18 2.38
N TYR A 265 -26.18 23.19 2.05
CA TYR A 265 -26.71 24.52 1.80
C TYR A 265 -27.55 24.53 0.51
N SER A 266 -28.76 25.09 0.59
CA SER A 266 -29.69 25.15 -0.54
C SER A 266 -29.20 26.02 -1.71
N GLY A 267 -28.24 26.92 -1.46
CA GLY A 267 -27.61 27.74 -2.49
C GLY A 267 -26.38 27.11 -3.14
N ASN A 268 -26.13 25.82 -2.96
CA ASN A 268 -25.01 25.13 -3.61
C ASN A 268 -25.21 25.01 -5.14
N PRO A 269 -24.12 25.04 -5.93
CA PRO A 269 -22.75 25.36 -5.53
C PRO A 269 -22.53 26.87 -5.31
N ILE A 270 -21.64 27.22 -4.38
CA ILE A 270 -21.34 28.63 -4.01
C ILE A 270 -20.26 29.27 -4.90
N LEU A 271 -19.37 28.49 -5.50
CA LEU A 271 -18.41 28.96 -6.50
C LEU A 271 -18.38 27.98 -7.68
N GLN A 272 -18.33 28.55 -8.87
CA GLN A 272 -18.22 27.85 -10.15
C GLN A 272 -17.07 28.45 -10.98
N PRO A 273 -16.49 27.70 -11.94
CA PRO A 273 -15.48 28.21 -12.86
C PRO A 273 -15.99 29.43 -13.64
N ILE A 274 -15.11 30.41 -13.87
CA ILE A 274 -15.41 31.59 -14.70
C ILE A 274 -14.65 31.43 -16.01
N LYS A 275 -15.39 31.18 -17.10
CA LYS A 275 -14.78 30.86 -18.41
C LYS A 275 -13.82 31.94 -18.92
N ASP A 276 -14.11 33.20 -18.63
CA ASP A 276 -13.29 34.34 -19.08
C ASP A 276 -12.01 34.54 -18.25
N HIS A 277 -11.87 33.84 -17.11
CA HIS A 277 -10.66 33.85 -16.30
C HIS A 277 -9.83 32.60 -16.62
N SER A 278 -8.87 32.72 -17.54
CA SER A 278 -8.11 31.58 -18.10
C SER A 278 -7.43 30.67 -17.06
N TRP A 279 -7.10 31.18 -15.88
CA TRP A 279 -6.43 30.43 -14.81
C TRP A 279 -7.40 29.61 -13.92
N GLU A 280 -8.70 29.87 -14.01
CA GLU A 280 -9.77 29.19 -13.25
C GLU A 280 -10.95 28.76 -14.13
N SER A 281 -10.74 28.74 -15.44
CA SER A 281 -11.76 28.53 -16.47
C SER A 281 -12.38 27.13 -16.44
N LYS A 282 -11.65 26.13 -15.95
CA LYS A 282 -12.09 24.72 -15.96
C LYS A 282 -12.68 24.29 -14.63
N TYR A 283 -11.96 24.46 -13.53
CA TYR A 283 -12.37 23.92 -12.22
C TYR A 283 -12.03 24.86 -11.07
N VAL A 284 -12.94 24.94 -10.09
CA VAL A 284 -12.71 25.61 -8.79
C VAL A 284 -13.10 24.63 -7.68
N LEU A 285 -12.15 24.21 -6.87
CA LEU A 285 -12.31 23.09 -5.94
C LEU A 285 -11.45 23.29 -4.68
N ASN A 286 -11.58 22.36 -3.73
CA ASN A 286 -10.69 22.17 -2.59
C ASN A 286 -10.24 23.46 -1.92
N ALA A 287 -11.12 24.04 -1.11
CA ALA A 287 -10.91 25.36 -0.53
C ALA A 287 -10.55 25.30 0.95
N GLY A 288 -9.41 25.89 1.28
CA GLY A 288 -9.06 26.26 2.64
C GLY A 288 -9.82 27.51 3.05
N VAL A 289 -10.06 27.67 4.35
CA VAL A 289 -10.82 28.81 4.85
C VAL A 289 -10.24 29.35 6.15
N ILE A 290 -10.36 30.65 6.34
CA ILE A 290 -10.00 31.32 7.60
C ILE A 290 -10.94 32.49 7.88
N ARG A 291 -11.23 32.77 9.16
CA ARG A 291 -11.95 33.96 9.59
C ARG A 291 -10.97 34.96 10.18
N LEU A 292 -10.95 36.18 9.65
CA LEU A 292 -10.12 37.28 10.15
C LEU A 292 -10.94 38.58 10.13
N ASP A 293 -10.94 39.32 11.24
CA ASP A 293 -11.62 40.61 11.38
C ASP A 293 -13.09 40.60 10.91
N GLY A 294 -13.83 39.57 11.35
CA GLY A 294 -15.25 39.39 11.04
C GLY A 294 -15.56 39.00 9.59
N LYS A 295 -14.55 38.72 8.76
CA LYS A 295 -14.71 38.26 7.37
C LYS A 295 -14.21 36.83 7.22
N VAL A 296 -14.87 36.09 6.33
CA VAL A 296 -14.48 34.75 5.93
C VAL A 296 -13.72 34.84 4.61
N TYR A 297 -12.51 34.28 4.59
CA TYR A 297 -11.62 34.22 3.44
C TYR A 297 -11.52 32.77 2.98
N LEU A 298 -12.02 32.50 1.78
CA LEU A 298 -12.00 31.21 1.13
C LEU A 298 -10.88 31.19 0.10
N VAL A 299 -9.82 30.45 0.40
CA VAL A 299 -8.67 30.25 -0.50
C VAL A 299 -8.89 28.94 -1.24
N TYR A 300 -9.28 29.05 -2.51
CA TYR A 300 -9.69 27.89 -3.32
C TYR A 300 -8.62 27.48 -4.32
N ARG A 301 -8.50 26.18 -4.58
CA ARG A 301 -7.75 25.68 -5.73
C ARG A 301 -8.54 25.97 -7.00
N ALA A 302 -7.84 26.46 -8.01
CA ALA A 302 -8.36 26.68 -9.34
C ALA A 302 -7.48 26.00 -10.39
N PHE A 303 -8.09 25.56 -11.47
CA PHE A 303 -7.42 24.93 -12.60
C PHE A 303 -7.99 25.50 -13.89
N GLY A 304 -7.08 25.88 -14.80
CA GLY A 304 -7.41 26.65 -16.00
C GLY A 304 -6.98 25.99 -17.29
N ASP A 305 -6.95 26.78 -18.35
CA ASP A 305 -6.64 26.33 -19.71
C ASP A 305 -5.21 25.82 -19.84
N ASP A 306 -4.29 26.38 -19.06
CA ASP A 306 -2.88 26.00 -19.01
C ASP A 306 -2.57 24.78 -18.14
N GLU A 307 -3.59 24.19 -17.54
CA GLU A 307 -3.50 22.95 -16.76
C GLU A 307 -2.57 23.03 -15.54
N ILE A 308 -2.48 24.21 -14.93
CA ILE A 308 -1.68 24.46 -13.73
C ILE A 308 -2.62 24.86 -12.58
N SER A 309 -2.53 24.13 -11.46
CA SER A 309 -3.29 24.46 -10.26
C SER A 309 -2.73 25.71 -9.56
N ARG A 310 -3.61 26.65 -9.21
CA ARG A 310 -3.28 27.91 -8.50
C ARG A 310 -4.28 28.14 -7.38
N LEU A 311 -3.98 29.07 -6.47
CA LEU A 311 -4.90 29.42 -5.40
C LEU A 311 -5.52 30.80 -5.64
N GLY A 312 -6.84 30.85 -5.67
CA GLY A 312 -7.64 32.07 -5.72
C GLY A 312 -8.18 32.48 -4.35
N LEU A 313 -8.78 33.67 -4.27
CA LEU A 313 -9.43 34.16 -3.05
C LEU A 313 -10.85 34.64 -3.31
N ALA A 314 -11.76 34.21 -2.46
CA ALA A 314 -13.11 34.76 -2.33
C ALA A 314 -13.36 35.20 -0.87
N VAL A 315 -14.04 36.32 -0.67
CA VAL A 315 -14.32 36.91 0.63
C VAL A 315 -15.83 37.02 0.86
N SER A 316 -16.25 36.64 2.05
CA SER A 316 -17.64 36.70 2.52
C SER A 316 -17.73 37.36 3.89
N ARG A 317 -18.89 37.96 4.18
CA ARG A 317 -19.23 38.46 5.53
C ARG A 317 -20.04 37.46 6.35
N ASP A 318 -20.83 36.63 5.69
CA ASP A 318 -21.75 35.67 6.34
C ASP A 318 -21.27 34.21 6.22
N GLY A 319 -20.24 33.95 5.42
CA GLY A 319 -19.72 32.62 5.14
C GLY A 319 -20.47 31.85 4.05
N PHE A 320 -21.60 32.36 3.56
CA PHE A 320 -22.43 31.70 2.54
C PHE A 320 -22.36 32.41 1.18
N ARG A 321 -22.37 33.75 1.19
CA ARG A 321 -22.36 34.58 -0.01
C ARG A 321 -21.01 35.26 -0.15
N PHE A 322 -20.27 34.91 -1.20
CA PHE A 322 -18.96 35.46 -1.50
C PHE A 322 -19.09 36.63 -2.48
N THR A 323 -19.07 37.85 -1.95
CA THR A 323 -19.33 39.08 -2.72
C THR A 323 -18.07 39.67 -3.35
N GLN A 324 -16.88 39.23 -2.93
CA GLN A 324 -15.61 39.66 -3.49
C GLN A 324 -14.81 38.41 -3.89
N ARG A 325 -14.65 38.18 -5.19
CA ARG A 325 -13.75 37.16 -5.75
C ARG A 325 -12.70 37.89 -6.58
N LEU A 326 -11.42 37.60 -6.32
CA LEU A 326 -10.33 38.25 -7.06
C LEU A 326 -10.23 37.66 -8.48
N ASP A 327 -9.87 38.51 -9.43
CA ASP A 327 -9.67 38.18 -10.85
C ASP A 327 -8.30 37.53 -11.13
N LYS A 328 -7.39 37.59 -10.15
CA LYS A 328 -6.04 37.02 -10.20
C LYS A 328 -5.80 36.05 -9.04
N PRO A 329 -4.97 35.02 -9.25
CA PRO A 329 -4.58 34.09 -8.18
C PRO A 329 -3.75 34.82 -7.11
N ILE A 330 -3.93 34.40 -5.85
CA ILE A 330 -3.17 34.92 -4.69
C ILE A 330 -1.89 34.12 -4.43
N PHE A 331 -1.78 32.91 -4.99
CA PHE A 331 -0.62 32.04 -4.84
C PHE A 331 -0.47 31.18 -6.11
N THR A 332 0.73 31.21 -6.69
CA THR A 332 1.05 30.53 -7.95
C THR A 332 2.37 29.77 -7.85
N PRO A 333 2.64 28.78 -8.70
CA PRO A 333 3.93 28.11 -8.75
C PRO A 333 5.10 29.08 -8.88
N ALA A 334 6.11 28.92 -8.01
CA ALA A 334 7.30 29.76 -7.99
C ALA A 334 8.62 28.97 -8.04
N ASN A 335 8.59 27.64 -7.96
CA ASN A 335 9.77 26.79 -7.98
C ASN A 335 9.49 25.42 -8.62
N SER A 336 10.54 24.62 -8.81
CA SER A 336 10.47 23.34 -9.53
C SER A 336 9.59 22.29 -8.87
N SER A 337 9.43 22.33 -7.53
CA SER A 337 8.61 21.35 -6.81
C SER A 337 7.10 21.55 -6.98
N GLU A 338 6.69 22.70 -7.51
CA GLU A 338 5.28 23.08 -7.68
C GLU A 338 4.95 23.50 -9.12
N VAL A 339 5.79 23.16 -10.11
CA VAL A 339 5.65 23.63 -11.50
C VAL A 339 4.32 23.24 -12.16
N ARG A 340 3.68 22.16 -11.70
CA ARG A 340 2.34 21.74 -12.14
C ARG A 340 1.21 22.18 -11.22
N GLY A 341 1.52 22.72 -10.05
CA GLY A 341 0.56 23.48 -9.27
C GLY A 341 0.78 23.50 -7.77
N CYS A 342 0.08 24.44 -7.13
CA CYS A 342 -0.13 24.51 -5.69
C CYS A 342 -1.58 24.11 -5.41
N GLU A 343 -1.80 23.03 -4.66
CA GLU A 343 -3.10 22.37 -4.55
C GLU A 343 -3.57 22.24 -3.10
N ASP A 344 -4.89 22.17 -2.94
CA ASP A 344 -5.61 21.76 -1.73
C ASP A 344 -5.11 22.47 -0.44
N PRO A 345 -5.22 23.81 -0.36
CA PRO A 345 -4.71 24.59 0.76
C PRO A 345 -5.51 24.35 2.04
N ARG A 346 -4.83 24.21 3.19
CA ARG A 346 -5.44 24.27 4.53
C ARG A 346 -4.80 25.42 5.30
N LEU A 347 -5.61 26.22 5.98
CA LEU A 347 -5.17 27.46 6.64
C LEU A 347 -5.34 27.37 8.15
N VAL A 348 -4.36 27.88 8.88
CA VAL A 348 -4.46 28.14 10.32
C VAL A 348 -3.88 29.51 10.68
N PHE A 349 -4.47 30.15 11.68
CA PHE A 349 -3.96 31.41 12.22
C PHE A 349 -3.24 31.15 13.54
N MET A 350 -1.96 31.53 13.63
CA MET A 350 -1.16 31.34 14.84
C MET A 350 -0.01 32.35 14.86
N GLY A 351 0.29 32.93 16.03
CA GLY A 351 1.42 33.85 16.19
C GLY A 351 1.37 35.08 15.28
N GLY A 352 0.17 35.61 14.98
CA GLY A 352 0.01 36.80 14.13
C GLY A 352 0.14 36.54 12.63
N ARG A 353 0.28 35.27 12.21
CA ARG A 353 0.44 34.88 10.81
C ARG A 353 -0.60 33.86 10.39
N VAL A 354 -0.94 33.90 9.11
CA VAL A 354 -1.69 32.84 8.43
C VAL A 354 -0.67 31.85 7.89
N PHE A 355 -0.74 30.61 8.35
CA PHE A 355 0.03 29.50 7.80
C PHE A 355 -0.85 28.69 6.84
N MET A 356 -0.25 28.25 5.75
CA MET A 356 -0.88 27.46 4.72
C MET A 356 -0.06 26.20 4.46
N THR A 357 -0.65 25.05 4.75
CA THR A 357 -0.17 23.77 4.21
C THR A 357 -0.83 23.53 2.86
N TYR A 358 -0.07 23.08 1.88
CA TYR A 358 -0.57 22.82 0.54
C TYR A 358 0.22 21.69 -0.12
N THR A 359 -0.34 21.12 -1.19
CA THR A 359 0.34 20.13 -2.01
C THR A 359 1.10 20.87 -3.13
N ALA A 360 2.42 20.76 -3.15
CA ALA A 360 3.28 21.16 -4.25
C ALA A 360 3.38 19.97 -5.23
N TYR A 361 3.00 20.20 -6.50
CA TYR A 361 3.02 19.17 -7.53
C TYR A 361 3.99 19.55 -8.66
N ASP A 362 4.96 18.69 -8.94
CA ASP A 362 5.97 18.92 -9.99
C ASP A 362 5.60 18.26 -11.33
N GLY A 363 4.49 17.51 -11.39
CA GLY A 363 4.08 16.71 -12.54
C GLY A 363 4.32 15.20 -12.39
N THR A 364 5.21 14.82 -11.50
CA THR A 364 5.56 13.43 -11.21
C THR A 364 5.22 13.07 -9.76
N VAL A 365 5.67 13.91 -8.81
CA VAL A 365 5.53 13.71 -7.38
C VAL A 365 4.70 14.85 -6.79
N ALA A 366 3.76 14.48 -5.93
CA ALA A 366 3.02 15.44 -5.12
C ALA A 366 3.57 15.38 -3.69
N GLN A 367 3.90 16.55 -3.15
CA GLN A 367 4.56 16.69 -1.85
C GLN A 367 3.89 17.76 -1.02
N ILE A 368 4.07 17.70 0.30
CA ILE A 368 3.56 18.72 1.20
C ILE A 368 4.54 19.88 1.29
N ALA A 369 4.02 21.09 1.18
CA ALA A 369 4.74 22.33 1.37
C ALA A 369 4.06 23.23 2.41
N LEU A 370 4.85 24.14 2.98
CA LEU A 370 4.38 25.12 3.96
C LEU A 370 4.69 26.54 3.47
N ALA A 371 3.72 27.42 3.60
CA ALA A 371 3.88 28.85 3.36
C ALA A 371 3.18 29.66 4.46
N SER A 372 3.53 30.93 4.58
CA SER A 372 2.87 31.82 5.54
C SER A 372 2.95 33.28 5.14
N ILE A 373 2.06 34.08 5.71
CA ILE A 373 1.96 35.53 5.48
C ILE A 373 1.44 36.19 6.75
N THR A 374 1.84 37.43 7.03
CA THR A 374 1.35 38.14 8.21
C THR A 374 -0.15 38.42 8.07
N LYS A 375 -0.88 38.54 9.19
CA LYS A 375 -2.30 38.93 9.14
C LYS A 375 -2.50 40.23 8.37
N ASP A 376 -1.66 41.23 8.64
CA ASP A 376 -1.75 42.57 8.04
C ASP A 376 -1.54 42.51 6.52
N ASP A 377 -0.53 41.77 6.05
CA ASP A 377 -0.32 41.57 4.60
C ASP A 377 -1.48 40.83 3.96
N PHE A 378 -2.04 39.82 4.64
CA PHE A 378 -3.15 39.02 4.12
C PHE A 378 -4.43 39.83 3.94
N ILE A 379 -4.86 40.58 4.97
CA ILE A 379 -6.10 41.37 4.90
C ILE A 379 -5.99 42.60 3.99
N ASN A 380 -4.76 43.05 3.71
CA ASN A 380 -4.47 44.17 2.81
C ASN A 380 -4.03 43.70 1.40
N PHE A 381 -4.24 42.43 1.05
CA PHE A 381 -4.03 41.90 -0.30
C PHE A 381 -2.58 41.99 -0.83
N ARG A 382 -1.56 41.91 0.05
CA ARG A 382 -0.13 42.00 -0.30
C ARG A 382 0.50 40.62 -0.55
N TRP A 383 0.04 39.96 -1.61
CA TRP A 383 0.37 38.56 -1.93
C TRP A 383 1.85 38.30 -2.24
N GLU A 384 2.59 39.32 -2.66
CA GLU A 384 4.04 39.24 -2.83
C GLU A 384 4.80 38.96 -1.51
N ARG A 385 4.13 39.13 -0.35
CA ARG A 385 4.68 38.88 0.98
C ARG A 385 4.50 37.45 1.48
N TRP A 386 3.97 36.54 0.65
CA TRP A 386 3.99 35.11 0.98
C TRP A 386 5.42 34.59 1.14
N GLU A 387 5.72 34.07 2.33
CA GLU A 387 6.96 33.36 2.62
C GLU A 387 6.74 31.88 2.42
N ARG A 388 7.50 31.26 1.50
CA ARG A 388 7.54 29.80 1.33
C ARG A 388 8.60 29.22 2.24
N HIS A 389 8.20 28.34 3.15
CA HIS A 389 9.11 27.60 4.03
C HIS A 389 9.74 26.38 3.35
N GLY A 390 9.16 25.94 2.22
CA GLY A 390 9.64 24.83 1.40
C GLY A 390 8.84 23.55 1.59
N LEU A 391 9.39 22.45 1.07
CA LEU A 391 8.80 21.12 1.21
C LEU A 391 9.00 20.60 2.64
N VAL A 392 7.92 20.14 3.28
CA VAL A 392 7.96 19.62 4.65
C VAL A 392 8.77 18.33 4.69
N PHE A 393 8.55 17.44 3.72
CA PHE A 393 9.27 16.17 3.55
C PHE A 393 9.81 16.02 2.12
N PRO A 394 10.96 16.64 1.78
CA PRO A 394 11.53 16.58 0.43
C PRO A 394 11.77 15.13 -0.04
N GLY A 395 11.50 14.82 -1.31
CA GLY A 395 11.66 13.47 -1.88
C GLY A 395 10.64 12.42 -1.43
N TYR A 396 9.50 12.80 -0.86
CA TYR A 396 8.47 11.87 -0.39
C TYR A 396 7.08 12.23 -0.91
N THR A 397 6.38 11.27 -1.52
CA THR A 397 5.01 11.47 -2.01
C THR A 397 4.04 11.55 -0.84
N ASP A 398 3.37 12.69 -0.70
CA ASP A 398 2.53 12.97 0.46
C ASP A 398 1.48 14.05 0.14
N LYS A 399 0.33 14.00 0.81
CA LYS A 399 -0.81 14.92 0.61
C LYS A 399 -1.58 15.13 1.92
N ASP A 400 -2.66 15.90 1.83
CA ASP A 400 -3.66 16.06 2.90
C ASP A 400 -3.09 16.62 4.19
N ALA A 401 -2.15 17.55 4.05
CA ALA A 401 -1.51 18.16 5.19
C ALA A 401 -2.43 19.17 5.88
N ALA A 402 -2.62 19.02 7.18
CA ALA A 402 -3.38 19.94 8.00
C ALA A 402 -2.63 20.20 9.32
N MET A 403 -2.18 21.43 9.50
CA MET A 403 -1.47 21.84 10.72
C MET A 403 -2.46 22.13 11.85
N PHE A 404 -2.09 21.80 13.08
CA PHE A 404 -2.88 22.21 14.25
C PHE A 404 -2.64 23.69 14.56
N PRO A 405 -3.68 24.46 14.95
CA PRO A 405 -3.54 25.85 15.38
C PRO A 405 -3.04 25.97 16.84
N ALA A 406 -2.17 25.05 17.28
CA ALA A 406 -1.65 24.97 18.65
C ALA A 406 -0.30 24.23 18.69
N GLN A 407 0.39 24.36 19.82
CA GLN A 407 1.57 23.57 20.16
C GLN A 407 1.24 22.52 21.22
N PHE A 408 1.93 21.39 21.16
CA PHE A 408 1.82 20.27 22.07
C PHE A 408 3.19 19.97 22.65
N ASN A 409 3.36 20.16 23.96
CA ASN A 409 4.65 20.00 24.64
C ASN A 409 5.80 20.79 23.95
N GLY A 410 5.52 22.02 23.55
CA GLY A 410 6.48 22.91 22.86
C GLY A 410 6.70 22.60 21.38
N LYS A 411 6.03 21.60 20.80
CA LYS A 411 6.15 21.22 19.38
C LYS A 411 4.89 21.58 18.59
N PHE A 412 5.06 22.01 17.35
CA PHE A 412 3.99 22.09 16.36
C PHE A 412 3.61 20.69 15.90
N ALA A 413 2.33 20.48 15.59
CA ALA A 413 1.83 19.21 15.06
C ALA A 413 1.19 19.39 13.69
N MET A 414 1.35 18.38 12.83
CA MET A 414 0.77 18.35 11.49
C MET A 414 0.21 16.96 11.20
N LEU A 415 -1.04 16.92 10.72
CA LEU A 415 -1.60 15.73 10.07
C LEU A 415 -1.13 15.69 8.62
N HIS A 416 -0.89 14.50 8.10
CA HIS A 416 -0.56 14.29 6.69
C HIS A 416 -0.95 12.87 6.25
N ARG A 417 -0.76 12.52 4.98
CA ARG A 417 -1.17 11.23 4.46
C ARG A 417 -0.12 10.59 3.54
N VAL A 418 0.66 9.73 4.17
CA VAL A 418 1.29 8.61 3.47
C VAL A 418 0.23 7.57 3.15
N ASP A 419 -0.08 7.42 1.87
CA ASP A 419 -1.13 6.51 1.37
C ASP A 419 -0.95 5.08 1.96
N PRO A 420 -2.00 4.47 2.56
CA PRO A 420 -3.42 4.89 2.59
C PRO A 420 -3.90 5.50 3.91
N HIS A 421 -2.99 5.93 4.79
CA HIS A 421 -3.29 6.20 6.21
C HIS A 421 -3.13 7.66 6.58
N ILE A 422 -3.82 8.11 7.65
CA ILE A 422 -3.57 9.42 8.25
C ILE A 422 -2.44 9.28 9.25
N TRP A 423 -1.45 10.15 9.12
CA TRP A 423 -0.28 10.25 9.98
C TRP A 423 -0.29 11.57 10.73
N ILE A 424 0.39 11.59 11.88
CA ILE A 424 0.70 12.79 12.64
C ILE A 424 2.22 12.89 12.82
N THR A 425 2.75 14.10 12.76
CA THR A 425 4.17 14.39 12.96
C THR A 425 4.35 15.69 13.75
N PHE A 426 5.53 15.86 14.33
CA PHE A 426 5.85 16.96 15.23
C PHE A 426 7.15 17.66 14.86
N SER A 427 7.24 18.96 15.11
CA SER A 427 8.46 19.75 14.95
C SER A 427 8.55 20.86 15.97
N GLU A 428 9.75 21.17 16.46
CA GLU A 428 10.01 22.30 17.36
C GLU A 428 9.99 23.65 16.62
N HIS A 429 10.10 23.62 15.29
CA HIS A 429 10.20 24.80 14.43
C HIS A 429 9.26 24.70 13.22
N LEU A 430 8.82 25.86 12.72
CA LEU A 430 7.98 25.94 11.52
C LEU A 430 8.79 25.92 10.21
N SER A 431 10.11 26.08 10.28
CA SER A 431 11.00 25.97 9.13
C SER A 431 11.02 24.54 8.57
N CYS A 432 10.98 24.40 7.24
CA CYS A 432 11.12 23.09 6.59
C CYS A 432 12.58 22.79 6.21
N PRO A 433 12.97 21.51 6.10
CA PRO A 433 12.17 20.30 6.31
C PRO A 433 11.90 19.99 7.79
N TRP A 434 10.80 19.28 8.06
CA TRP A 434 10.50 18.78 9.42
C TRP A 434 11.19 17.42 9.67
N PRO A 435 11.43 17.04 10.95
CA PRO A 435 12.06 15.76 11.29
C PRO A 435 11.23 14.54 10.86
N ARG A 436 11.87 13.55 10.23
CA ARG A 436 11.20 12.32 9.75
C ARG A 436 10.95 11.28 10.84
N GLN A 437 11.62 11.39 11.99
CA GLN A 437 11.55 10.39 13.06
C GLN A 437 10.31 10.54 13.96
N GLU A 438 9.58 11.66 13.84
CA GLU A 438 8.44 12.00 14.71
C GLU A 438 7.09 11.53 14.12
N HIS A 439 7.11 10.83 12.99
CA HIS A 439 5.92 10.40 12.27
C HIS A 439 5.28 9.18 12.92
N LYS A 440 3.96 9.24 13.13
CA LYS A 440 3.16 8.16 13.69
C LYS A 440 1.89 7.97 12.86
N ILE A 441 1.52 6.73 12.61
CA ILE A 441 0.19 6.43 12.06
C ILE A 441 -0.84 6.81 13.13
N LEU A 442 -1.69 7.78 12.83
CA LEU A 442 -2.79 8.20 13.69
C LEU A 442 -4.01 7.29 13.48
N ALA A 443 -4.36 7.04 12.21
CA ALA A 443 -5.49 6.22 11.84
C ALA A 443 -5.21 5.46 10.54
N GLY A 444 -5.57 4.18 10.50
CA GLY A 444 -5.50 3.35 9.30
C GLY A 444 -6.81 3.36 8.51
N ALA A 445 -6.73 3.12 7.20
CA ALA A 445 -7.91 2.82 6.37
C ALA A 445 -8.62 1.58 6.92
N THR A 446 -9.95 1.55 6.86
CA THR A 446 -10.72 0.46 7.48
C THR A 446 -10.58 -0.83 6.66
N ALA A 447 -10.51 -1.99 7.30
CA ALA A 447 -10.48 -3.26 6.58
C ALA A 447 -11.84 -3.58 5.92
N GLY A 448 -11.81 -4.32 4.82
CA GLY A 448 -13.00 -4.75 4.08
C GLY A 448 -13.59 -3.69 3.15
N MET A 449 -14.82 -3.88 2.69
CA MET A 449 -15.50 -3.00 1.73
C MET A 449 -16.20 -1.82 2.42
N MET A 450 -15.57 -1.23 3.43
CA MET A 450 -16.09 -0.07 4.15
C MET A 450 -15.92 1.21 3.31
N TRP A 451 -16.70 2.25 3.63
CA TRP A 451 -16.73 3.51 2.89
C TRP A 451 -15.38 4.26 2.89
N ASP A 452 -14.50 3.94 3.82
CA ASP A 452 -13.15 4.48 4.02
C ASP A 452 -12.06 3.40 3.94
N GLY A 453 -12.33 2.33 3.18
CA GLY A 453 -11.49 1.14 3.12
C GLY A 453 -10.37 1.14 2.09
N LEU A 454 -10.39 2.04 1.09
CA LEU A 454 -9.30 2.19 0.11
C LEU A 454 -8.21 3.12 0.66
N LYS A 455 -8.59 4.32 1.08
CA LYS A 455 -7.70 5.30 1.72
C LYS A 455 -8.47 6.34 2.52
N ILE A 456 -7.78 6.98 3.46
CA ILE A 456 -8.29 8.10 4.26
C ILE A 456 -7.30 9.26 4.26
N GLY A 457 -7.77 10.47 4.53
CA GLY A 457 -6.92 11.65 4.65
C GLY A 457 -7.56 12.75 5.50
N ALA A 458 -6.74 13.66 6.02
CA ALA A 458 -7.26 14.85 6.69
C ALA A 458 -7.99 15.75 5.68
N GLY A 459 -9.16 16.25 6.08
CA GLY A 459 -9.94 17.18 5.26
C GLY A 459 -9.61 18.61 5.64
N ALA A 460 -10.45 19.18 6.50
CA ALA A 460 -10.29 20.53 7.04
C ALA A 460 -9.19 20.61 8.10
N GLN A 461 -8.78 21.83 8.43
CA GLN A 461 -7.90 22.10 9.56
C GLN A 461 -8.54 21.60 10.88
N PRO A 462 -7.76 21.08 11.84
CA PRO A 462 -8.27 20.63 13.13
C PRO A 462 -9.04 21.74 13.86
N LEU A 463 -10.26 21.43 14.30
CA LEU A 463 -11.12 22.36 15.02
C LEU A 463 -11.09 22.05 16.52
N LYS A 464 -10.73 23.03 17.34
CA LYS A 464 -10.71 22.84 18.80
C LYS A 464 -12.12 22.87 19.35
N THR A 465 -12.48 21.85 20.13
CA THR A 465 -13.74 21.76 20.86
C THR A 465 -13.44 21.54 22.33
N ARG A 466 -14.42 21.76 23.22
CA ARG A 466 -14.26 21.43 24.64
C ARG A 466 -14.11 19.92 24.92
N TYR A 467 -14.29 19.08 23.90
CA TYR A 467 -14.27 17.61 24.00
C TYR A 467 -13.02 16.98 23.36
N GLY A 468 -12.22 17.76 22.63
CA GLY A 468 -11.17 17.23 21.77
C GLY A 468 -10.94 18.07 20.51
N TRP A 469 -9.93 17.70 19.73
CA TRP A 469 -9.73 18.20 18.38
C TRP A 469 -10.65 17.44 17.42
N LEU A 470 -11.65 18.14 16.89
CA LEU A 470 -12.58 17.62 15.90
C LEU A 470 -11.92 17.68 14.52
N LEU A 471 -11.78 16.51 13.89
CA LEU A 471 -11.27 16.36 12.55
C LEU A 471 -12.40 15.97 11.60
N ILE A 472 -12.56 16.75 10.53
CA ILE A 472 -13.35 16.33 9.37
C ILE A 472 -12.37 15.66 8.41
N THR A 473 -12.57 14.37 8.17
CA THR A 473 -11.70 13.52 7.33
C THR A 473 -12.43 13.13 6.07
N HIS A 474 -11.70 12.75 5.02
CA HIS A 474 -12.30 12.05 3.90
C HIS A 474 -11.93 10.56 3.95
N GLY A 475 -12.82 9.74 3.41
CA GLY A 475 -12.62 8.31 3.19
C GLY A 475 -13.06 7.94 1.79
N VAL A 476 -12.32 7.00 1.20
CA VAL A 476 -12.54 6.52 -0.15
C VAL A 476 -12.81 5.03 -0.09
N ASP A 477 -13.84 4.57 -0.79
CA ASP A 477 -14.13 3.15 -0.95
C ASP A 477 -13.46 2.56 -2.21
N TYR A 478 -13.59 1.25 -2.40
CA TYR A 478 -13.04 0.56 -3.56
C TYR A 478 -13.72 0.93 -4.89
N ALA A 479 -14.89 1.57 -4.85
CA ALA A 479 -15.56 2.16 -6.01
C ALA A 479 -15.10 3.61 -6.27
N ARG A 480 -14.11 4.10 -5.51
CA ARG A 480 -13.55 5.45 -5.59
C ARG A 480 -14.54 6.56 -5.27
N VAL A 481 -15.57 6.28 -4.47
CA VAL A 481 -16.50 7.30 -3.95
C VAL A 481 -15.86 7.98 -2.74
N TYR A 482 -15.73 9.31 -2.81
CA TYR A 482 -15.18 10.11 -1.72
C TYR A 482 -16.30 10.62 -0.82
N ARG A 483 -16.21 10.32 0.48
CA ARG A 483 -17.17 10.74 1.51
C ARG A 483 -16.44 11.43 2.66
N LEU A 484 -17.16 12.22 3.44
CA LEU A 484 -16.63 12.84 4.66
C LEU A 484 -17.00 12.02 5.91
N GLY A 485 -16.10 11.96 6.89
CA GLY A 485 -16.35 11.39 8.22
C GLY A 485 -15.69 12.21 9.32
N ILE A 486 -15.80 11.73 10.56
CA ILE A 486 -15.39 12.46 11.76
C ILE A 486 -14.41 11.64 12.59
N MET A 487 -13.37 12.30 13.07
CA MET A 487 -12.51 11.81 14.15
C MET A 487 -12.41 12.86 15.27
N LEU A 488 -12.21 12.40 16.51
CA LEU A 488 -11.96 13.26 17.67
C LEU A 488 -10.64 12.82 18.31
N LEU A 489 -9.73 13.76 18.50
CA LEU A 489 -8.45 13.53 19.18
C LEU A 489 -8.43 14.20 20.54
N ASP A 490 -7.58 13.69 21.43
CA ASP A 490 -7.35 14.27 22.76
C ASP A 490 -6.73 15.68 22.67
N LEU A 491 -7.17 16.58 23.57
CA LEU A 491 -6.75 17.99 23.57
C LEU A 491 -5.28 18.18 23.91
N GLU A 492 -4.73 17.33 24.79
CA GLU A 492 -3.35 17.42 25.25
C GLU A 492 -2.42 16.53 24.44
N ASP A 493 -2.90 15.36 24.03
CA ASP A 493 -2.13 14.40 23.21
C ASP A 493 -2.85 14.11 21.88
N PRO A 494 -2.54 14.84 20.79
CA PRO A 494 -3.21 14.66 19.51
C PRO A 494 -2.82 13.34 18.82
N THR A 495 -1.94 12.51 19.41
CA THR A 495 -1.70 11.14 18.93
C THR A 495 -2.77 10.15 19.39
N LYS A 496 -3.62 10.55 20.34
CA LYS A 496 -4.66 9.71 20.92
C LYS A 496 -6.01 9.97 20.25
N LEU A 497 -6.43 9.00 19.44
CA LEU A 497 -7.76 8.95 18.82
C LEU A 497 -8.81 8.56 19.86
N ILE A 498 -9.69 9.50 20.23
CA ILE A 498 -10.80 9.30 21.18
C ILE A 498 -12.00 8.65 20.50
N TYR A 499 -12.34 9.14 19.31
CA TYR A 499 -13.52 8.69 18.56
C TYR A 499 -13.25 8.73 17.06
N ARG A 500 -13.83 7.76 16.34
CA ARG A 500 -13.92 7.74 14.88
C ARG A 500 -15.32 7.29 14.49
N SER A 501 -15.97 8.04 13.62
CA SER A 501 -17.31 7.68 13.15
C SER A 501 -17.28 6.39 12.32
N PRO A 502 -18.15 5.40 12.62
CA PRO A 502 -18.25 4.19 11.78
C PRO A 502 -18.94 4.47 10.44
N ASN A 503 -19.70 5.58 10.36
CA ASN A 503 -20.38 6.05 9.16
C ASN A 503 -19.73 7.33 8.60
N PHE A 504 -20.00 7.60 7.33
CA PHE A 504 -19.82 8.92 6.74
C PHE A 504 -20.89 9.90 7.28
N VAL A 505 -20.57 11.19 7.23
CA VAL A 505 -21.44 12.31 7.61
C VAL A 505 -21.90 13.14 6.40
N LEU A 506 -21.25 12.96 5.26
CA LEU A 506 -21.67 13.51 3.95
C LEU A 506 -21.17 12.56 2.86
N GLU A 507 -22.04 12.20 1.91
CA GLU A 507 -21.70 11.42 0.72
C GLU A 507 -22.24 12.08 -0.55
N PRO A 508 -21.71 11.81 -1.74
CA PRO A 508 -22.23 12.40 -2.98
C PRO A 508 -23.69 12.01 -3.27
N GLU A 509 -24.58 13.00 -3.33
CA GLU A 509 -26.01 12.81 -3.66
C GLU A 509 -26.52 13.88 -4.61
N ALA A 510 -26.05 15.13 -4.45
CA ALA A 510 -26.46 16.22 -5.32
C ALA A 510 -25.82 16.08 -6.71
N SER A 511 -26.48 16.62 -7.74
CA SER A 511 -26.02 16.52 -9.13
C SER A 511 -24.60 17.06 -9.34
N CYS A 512 -24.19 18.10 -8.61
CA CYS A 512 -22.84 18.63 -8.65
C CYS A 512 -21.79 17.76 -7.93
N GLU A 513 -22.19 16.81 -7.09
CA GLU A 513 -21.32 15.91 -6.32
C GLU A 513 -21.15 14.54 -6.97
N VAL A 514 -22.23 14.04 -7.59
CA VAL A 514 -22.19 12.85 -8.44
C VAL A 514 -21.41 13.17 -9.71
N GLY A 515 -21.59 14.38 -10.24
CA GLY A 515 -20.95 14.85 -11.46
C GLY A 515 -21.69 14.34 -12.70
N LYS A 516 -21.48 15.03 -13.81
CA LYS A 516 -21.94 14.60 -15.13
C LYS A 516 -20.75 14.34 -16.04
N GLU A 517 -20.90 13.35 -16.90
CA GLU A 517 -19.86 12.98 -17.86
C GLU A 517 -19.52 14.16 -18.77
N GLY A 518 -18.24 14.48 -18.87
CA GLY A 518 -17.73 15.62 -19.66
C GLY A 518 -17.87 17.00 -19.01
N GLU A 519 -18.57 17.13 -17.87
CA GLU A 519 -18.76 18.41 -17.16
C GLU A 519 -17.98 18.49 -15.83
N CYS A 520 -17.42 17.38 -15.36
CA CYS A 520 -16.67 17.34 -14.11
C CYS A 520 -15.31 16.63 -14.25
N TRP A 521 -14.38 16.93 -13.33
CA TRP A 521 -13.07 16.27 -13.32
C TRP A 521 -13.19 14.84 -12.76
N VAL A 522 -13.81 14.67 -11.59
CA VAL A 522 -13.91 13.38 -10.92
C VAL A 522 -15.34 13.18 -10.41
N HIS A 523 -15.97 12.06 -10.79
CA HIS A 523 -17.33 11.73 -10.36
C HIS A 523 -17.36 11.25 -8.90
N ASN A 524 -18.51 11.42 -8.24
CA ASN A 524 -18.79 10.92 -6.89
C ASN A 524 -17.79 11.41 -5.83
N VAL A 525 -17.62 12.74 -5.75
CA VAL A 525 -16.70 13.37 -4.79
C VAL A 525 -17.38 14.42 -3.93
N VAL A 526 -17.25 14.26 -2.61
CA VAL A 526 -17.28 15.35 -1.63
C VAL A 526 -15.95 15.41 -0.88
N PHE A 527 -15.22 16.52 -1.00
CA PHE A 527 -13.87 16.67 -0.44
C PHE A 527 -13.70 18.03 0.23
N THR A 528 -13.26 18.09 1.48
CA THR A 528 -13.09 19.37 2.20
C THR A 528 -11.63 19.69 2.49
N CYS A 529 -11.29 20.97 2.44
CA CYS A 529 -10.03 21.52 2.92
C CYS A 529 -10.24 22.60 4.00
N GLY A 530 -11.48 22.87 4.37
CA GLY A 530 -11.80 24.05 5.16
C GLY A 530 -13.16 23.97 5.85
N ALA A 531 -13.15 24.19 7.16
CA ALA A 531 -14.36 24.36 7.95
C ALA A 531 -14.18 25.49 8.97
N LEU A 532 -15.28 26.13 9.36
CA LEU A 532 -15.29 27.17 10.39
C LEU A 532 -16.50 27.02 11.29
N PRO A 533 -16.41 27.53 12.53
CA PRO A 533 -17.59 27.89 13.29
C PRO A 533 -18.45 28.87 12.50
N LEU A 534 -19.77 28.62 12.47
CA LEU A 534 -20.74 29.44 11.75
C LEU A 534 -20.73 30.87 12.29
N TYR A 535 -20.77 31.00 13.61
CA TYR A 535 -20.63 32.26 14.31
C TYR A 535 -19.20 32.41 14.83
N ASP A 536 -18.75 33.65 14.98
CA ASP A 536 -17.51 33.93 15.70
C ASP A 536 -17.73 33.59 17.18
N SER A 537 -17.48 32.33 17.53
CA SER A 537 -17.72 31.78 18.85
C SER A 537 -16.42 31.58 19.62
N ARG A 538 -16.56 31.20 20.89
CA ARG A 538 -15.49 31.12 21.90
C ARG A 538 -14.30 30.29 21.40
N GLU A 539 -13.14 30.42 22.07
CA GLU A 539 -11.92 29.67 21.75
C GLU A 539 -12.15 28.15 21.57
N ASP A 540 -13.11 27.57 22.30
CA ASP A 540 -13.45 26.14 22.24
C ASP A 540 -14.93 25.91 21.90
N LEU A 541 -15.18 25.14 20.84
CA LEU A 541 -16.54 24.82 20.39
C LEU A 541 -17.31 23.90 21.35
N ALA A 542 -18.59 24.19 21.49
CA ALA A 542 -19.58 23.51 22.31
C ALA A 542 -20.52 22.65 21.46
N ALA A 543 -21.28 21.74 22.09
CA ALA A 543 -22.24 20.89 21.38
C ALA A 543 -23.36 21.67 20.68
N GLU A 544 -23.69 22.86 21.17
CA GLU A 544 -24.68 23.77 20.59
C GLU A 544 -24.18 24.57 19.39
N ASP A 545 -22.86 24.66 19.19
CA ASP A 545 -22.27 25.42 18.09
C ASP A 545 -22.48 24.71 16.74
N GLU A 546 -22.51 25.51 15.68
CA GLU A 546 -22.67 25.05 14.30
C GLU A 546 -21.38 25.28 13.52
N LEU A 547 -21.11 24.37 12.59
CA LEU A 547 -20.00 24.40 11.65
C LEU A 547 -20.53 24.67 10.26
N ILE A 548 -19.79 25.49 9.52
CA ILE A 548 -19.81 25.54 8.06
C ILE A 548 -18.63 24.73 7.54
N VAL A 549 -18.90 23.84 6.59
CA VAL A 549 -17.90 23.02 5.91
C VAL A 549 -17.92 23.36 4.43
N TYR A 550 -16.79 23.84 3.91
CA TYR A 550 -16.61 24.11 2.49
C TYR A 550 -16.02 22.88 1.83
N TYR A 551 -16.69 22.36 0.81
CA TYR A 551 -16.25 21.15 0.13
C TYR A 551 -16.27 21.31 -1.39
N GLY A 552 -15.25 20.76 -2.05
CA GLY A 552 -15.25 20.50 -3.47
C GLY A 552 -16.27 19.40 -3.80
N ALA A 553 -17.09 19.65 -4.82
CA ALA A 553 -18.03 18.71 -5.38
C ALA A 553 -17.56 18.31 -6.79
N SER A 554 -17.37 17.01 -6.99
CA SER A 554 -16.85 16.40 -8.24
C SER A 554 -15.54 17.02 -8.78
N ASP A 555 -14.67 17.54 -7.90
CA ASP A 555 -13.46 18.30 -8.28
C ASP A 555 -13.74 19.41 -9.32
N THR A 556 -14.88 20.09 -9.21
CA THR A 556 -15.36 21.03 -10.25
C THR A 556 -15.87 22.35 -9.67
N VAL A 557 -16.65 22.26 -8.60
CA VAL A 557 -17.30 23.42 -7.95
C VAL A 557 -17.09 23.35 -6.43
N ILE A 558 -17.31 24.47 -5.74
CA ILE A 558 -17.29 24.51 -4.27
C ILE A 558 -18.72 24.67 -3.75
N SER A 559 -19.02 23.91 -2.71
CA SER A 559 -20.31 23.82 -2.02
C SER A 559 -20.13 23.97 -0.51
N ILE A 560 -21.23 24.20 0.20
CA ILE A 560 -21.30 24.31 1.67
C ILE A 560 -22.19 23.21 2.25
N ALA A 561 -21.75 22.62 3.34
CA ALA A 561 -22.62 21.88 4.26
C ALA A 561 -22.55 22.51 5.65
N VAL A 562 -23.62 22.37 6.43
CA VAL A 562 -23.70 22.82 7.82
C VAL A 562 -23.94 21.64 8.74
N ALA A 563 -23.36 21.67 9.94
CA ALA A 563 -23.55 20.62 10.94
C ALA A 563 -23.43 21.18 12.35
N LYS A 564 -24.20 20.63 13.28
CA LYS A 564 -24.05 20.94 14.70
C LYS A 564 -22.91 20.12 15.28
N VAL A 565 -22.04 20.72 16.10
CA VAL A 565 -20.90 20.03 16.73
C VAL A 565 -21.37 18.83 17.55
N GLY A 566 -22.49 18.96 18.28
CA GLY A 566 -23.08 17.87 19.07
C GLY A 566 -23.63 16.70 18.25
N ASP A 567 -23.87 16.89 16.94
CA ASP A 567 -24.25 15.81 16.03
C ASP A 567 -23.01 15.10 15.47
N MET A 568 -21.89 15.82 15.33
CA MET A 568 -20.62 15.24 14.89
C MET A 568 -19.90 14.48 16.03
N ILE A 569 -20.15 14.86 17.28
CA ILE A 569 -19.55 14.25 18.48
C ILE A 569 -20.65 13.58 19.33
N PRO A 570 -20.76 12.24 19.32
CA PRO A 570 -21.79 11.52 20.08
C PRO A 570 -21.75 11.82 21.58
N ALA A 571 -22.91 11.75 22.24
CA ALA A 571 -23.10 12.18 23.63
C ALA A 571 -22.08 11.59 24.63
N GLN A 572 -21.69 10.33 24.44
CA GLN A 572 -20.74 9.64 25.31
C GLN A 572 -19.29 10.18 25.24
N TYR A 573 -18.97 10.98 24.22
CA TYR A 573 -17.67 11.65 24.07
C TYR A 573 -17.73 13.13 24.44
N ARG A 574 -18.86 13.59 25.00
CA ARG A 574 -19.09 14.98 25.39
C ARG A 574 -19.02 15.23 26.90
N SER A 575 -18.52 14.26 27.66
CA SER A 575 -18.47 14.26 29.14
C SER A 575 -17.11 14.63 29.67
#